data_AF-C5M0N0-F1
#
_entry.id   AF-C5M0N0-F1
#
_cell.length_a   1.000
_cell.length_b   1.000
_cell.length_c   1.000
_cell.angle_alpha   90.00
_cell.angle_beta   90.00
_cell.angle_gamma   90.00
#
_symmetry.space_group_name_H-M   'P 1'
#
loop_
_entity.id
_entity.type
_entity.pdbx_description
1 polymer ?
#
loop_
_entity_poly.entity_id
_entity_poly.type
_entity_poly.pdbx_seq_one_letter_code
_entity_poly.pdbx_strand_id
1 'polypeptide(L)'
;MAPPRSRKGHGDRADDDGSKPTRKEDLANLFGDDDADRYGVGDDKRALFESFKSESSARGEQVPRHRRQHHEEEGGGRGGGVYYANNTPSGSKSKSQERAVAAAQKAAAKRSRDSEGFTWKKVSIGLLFLSLFSAGAFSTILTIYDFLAAGFKNIDIEDAPALRKVLLSGDPALVYCFDKSMKVNKVPQVLKDADRDLRGIASTYTMDCHQPLPDSGKSIYQKYKFSNNLMPAFVVANGDRPVQLNSNSMANSQTVVEFVKVRTKPIVRFAKNAKQLDGMCLSRQKCLLIGYRTKFPDQVRKVVREAMMSHRGLRVVALDTSKYRLKIDPAIVPSNEDSGESESKGKRTGKKSMRKTLSFMCLNTPDRKVDLDGPTKGMVEVLSLVDKGKQLERDYDAVSFIKECDSGTSSSMKEMLDLPSISLRPPKQPKARQQEQQQSSSGSAAAKKGHQGSREAEKDELGKQSGGGGGRDALEEDEPPVITDVDDEDAEWDALLNMEEDDDEDEELNLY
;
A
#
# COMPACT_ATOMS: atom_id res chain seq x y z
N MET A 1 -38.40 52.80 -29.57
CA MET A 1 -38.00 51.62 -28.77
C MET A 1 -38.34 51.91 -27.32
N ALA A 2 -39.33 51.19 -26.77
CA ALA A 2 -39.92 51.42 -25.45
C ALA A 2 -39.53 50.28 -24.49
N PRO A 3 -39.44 50.52 -23.16
CA PRO A 3 -38.93 49.54 -22.20
C PRO A 3 -40.00 48.55 -21.72
N PRO A 4 -39.63 47.36 -21.21
CA PRO A 4 -40.59 46.39 -20.74
C PRO A 4 -41.05 46.64 -19.30
N ARG A 5 -42.33 46.30 -19.08
CA ARG A 5 -43.14 46.53 -17.89
C ARG A 5 -42.93 45.48 -16.81
N SER A 6 -42.96 45.96 -15.56
CA SER A 6 -43.14 45.18 -14.33
C SER A 6 -44.55 44.57 -14.26
N ARG A 7 -44.66 43.31 -13.81
CA ARG A 7 -45.92 42.66 -13.42
C ARG A 7 -45.88 42.33 -11.92
N LYS A 8 -46.68 43.07 -11.15
CA LYS A 8 -47.23 42.67 -9.85
C LYS A 8 -48.49 41.85 -10.07
N GLY A 9 -48.71 40.83 -9.25
CA GLY A 9 -49.96 40.11 -9.13
C GLY A 9 -50.06 39.42 -7.76
N HIS A 10 -50.79 40.07 -6.86
CA HIS A 10 -51.25 39.55 -5.57
C HIS A 10 -52.31 38.46 -5.77
N GLY A 11 -52.42 37.56 -4.79
CA GLY A 11 -53.55 36.66 -4.61
C GLY A 11 -53.59 36.16 -3.16
N ASP A 12 -54.44 36.80 -2.37
CA ASP A 12 -54.73 36.56 -0.95
C ASP A 12 -55.54 35.28 -0.68
N ARG A 13 -55.32 34.67 0.50
CA ARG A 13 -56.27 33.90 1.34
C ARG A 13 -55.54 33.58 2.66
N ALA A 14 -55.76 34.31 3.75
CA ALA A 14 -56.92 34.34 4.66
C ALA A 14 -57.10 33.04 5.47
N ASP A 15 -56.63 33.13 6.71
CA ASP A 15 -57.24 32.72 7.98
C ASP A 15 -57.63 31.25 8.21
N ASP A 16 -56.92 30.58 9.12
CA ASP A 16 -57.59 29.76 10.14
C ASP A 16 -56.79 29.76 11.46
N ASP A 17 -57.52 30.06 12.53
CA ASP A 17 -57.12 30.19 13.93
C ASP A 17 -56.93 28.81 14.57
N GLY A 18 -55.97 28.66 15.48
CA GLY A 18 -55.85 27.38 16.19
C GLY A 18 -54.70 27.22 17.15
N SER A 19 -54.73 27.99 18.24
CA SER A 19 -54.33 27.61 19.60
C SER A 19 -53.19 26.59 19.81
N LYS A 20 -52.12 27.11 20.43
CA LYS A 20 -51.13 26.34 21.22
C LYS A 20 -51.80 25.34 22.16
N PRO A 21 -51.14 24.18 22.36
CA PRO A 21 -50.83 23.76 23.70
C PRO A 21 -49.31 23.57 23.89
N THR A 22 -48.84 24.15 24.99
CA THR A 22 -47.57 23.84 25.65
C THR A 22 -47.57 22.39 26.14
N ARG A 23 -46.55 21.63 25.77
CA ARG A 23 -46.14 20.33 26.35
C ARG A 23 -44.68 20.13 25.90
N LYS A 24 -43.57 20.17 26.68
CA LYS A 24 -43.25 19.83 28.08
C LYS A 24 -44.01 18.61 28.55
N GLU A 25 -43.25 17.52 28.68
CA GLU A 25 -43.66 16.13 28.93
C GLU A 25 -43.88 15.35 27.63
N ASP A 26 -42.79 14.75 27.14
CA ASP A 26 -42.69 13.34 26.72
C ASP A 26 -41.33 13.12 26.04
N LEU A 27 -40.27 13.04 26.87
CA LEU A 27 -38.97 12.45 26.51
C LEU A 27 -38.22 11.94 27.76
N ALA A 28 -38.97 11.66 28.82
CA ALA A 28 -38.49 10.99 30.03
C ALA A 28 -39.18 9.63 30.08
N ASN A 29 -38.59 8.62 29.43
CA ASN A 29 -38.78 7.18 29.68
C ASN A 29 -37.92 6.33 28.73
N LEU A 30 -36.62 6.64 28.61
CA LEU A 30 -35.67 5.77 27.92
C LEU A 30 -34.26 5.76 28.51
N PHE A 31 -34.06 6.40 29.67
CA PHE A 31 -32.86 6.24 30.47
C PHE A 31 -33.31 6.00 31.91
N GLY A 32 -33.23 4.74 32.32
CA GLY A 32 -33.31 4.40 33.73
C GLY A 32 -32.08 4.96 34.42
N ASP A 33 -32.31 5.76 35.45
CA ASP A 33 -31.33 6.10 36.46
C ASP A 33 -31.06 4.85 37.30
N ASP A 34 -29.96 4.16 37.02
CA ASP A 34 -29.23 3.31 37.97
C ASP A 34 -27.81 3.12 37.40
N ASP A 35 -26.81 3.02 38.28
CA ASP A 35 -25.35 2.90 38.02
C ASP A 35 -24.53 4.19 37.87
N ALA A 36 -24.78 5.16 38.76
CA ALA A 36 -23.73 6.08 39.22
C ALA A 36 -23.07 5.54 40.50
N ASP A 37 -22.37 4.40 40.46
CA ASP A 37 -21.48 3.94 41.56
C ASP A 37 -20.57 2.74 41.20
N ARG A 38 -20.03 2.65 39.98
CA ARG A 38 -19.21 1.47 39.58
C ARG A 38 -17.89 1.70 38.84
N TYR A 39 -17.28 2.87 38.97
CA TYR A 39 -15.88 3.05 38.59
C TYR A 39 -14.98 3.14 39.83
N GLY A 40 -14.80 1.98 40.46
CA GLY A 40 -13.64 1.74 41.31
C GLY A 40 -12.38 1.84 40.46
N VAL A 41 -11.52 2.80 40.81
CA VAL A 41 -10.15 2.90 40.30
C VAL A 41 -9.40 1.66 40.80
N GLY A 42 -9.27 0.67 39.92
CA GLY A 42 -8.53 -0.56 40.15
C GLY A 42 -7.08 -0.47 39.65
N ASP A 43 -6.16 -0.92 40.49
CA ASP A 43 -4.70 -0.87 40.39
C ASP A 43 -4.06 -1.77 39.30
N ASP A 44 -4.50 -1.67 38.04
CA ASP A 44 -3.98 -2.53 36.95
C ASP A 44 -2.98 -1.85 36.00
N LYS A 45 -2.20 -0.91 36.52
CA LYS A 45 -1.00 -0.39 35.83
C LYS A 45 0.32 -1.04 36.28
N ARG A 46 0.27 -2.08 37.11
CA ARG A 46 1.46 -2.74 37.66
C ARG A 46 1.87 -4.02 36.93
N ALA A 47 0.97 -4.67 36.19
CA ALA A 47 1.27 -5.93 35.48
C ALA A 47 1.91 -5.74 34.10
N LEU A 48 1.69 -4.60 33.42
CA LEU A 48 2.33 -4.30 32.12
C LEU A 48 3.77 -3.75 32.24
N PHE A 49 4.21 -3.40 33.45
CA PHE A 49 5.58 -2.93 33.70
C PHE A 49 6.54 -4.04 34.15
N GLU A 50 6.03 -5.23 34.52
CA GLU A 50 6.86 -6.39 34.90
C GLU A 50 7.21 -7.32 33.73
N SER A 51 6.45 -7.31 32.62
CA SER A 51 6.80 -8.07 31.41
C SER A 51 7.99 -7.49 30.65
N PHE A 52 8.24 -6.17 30.75
CA PHE A 52 9.42 -5.53 30.15
C PHE A 52 10.71 -5.70 30.98
N LYS A 53 10.62 -6.24 32.20
CA LYS A 53 11.78 -6.43 33.09
C LYS A 53 12.42 -7.81 32.97
N SER A 54 11.74 -8.79 32.35
CA SER A 54 12.25 -10.17 32.20
C SER A 54 13.06 -10.41 30.92
N GLU A 55 12.98 -9.54 29.90
CA GLU A 55 13.84 -9.64 28.70
C GLU A 55 15.19 -8.91 28.81
N SER A 56 15.39 -8.10 29.85
CA SER A 56 16.68 -7.43 30.10
C SER A 56 17.70 -8.24 30.92
N SER A 57 17.39 -9.48 31.32
CA SER A 57 18.26 -10.31 32.19
C SER A 57 19.01 -11.45 31.48
N ALA A 58 19.02 -11.50 30.14
CA ALA A 58 19.70 -12.54 29.36
C ALA A 58 20.78 -12.02 28.38
N ARG A 59 21.42 -10.88 28.68
CA ARG A 59 22.68 -10.49 28.03
C ARG A 59 23.80 -10.39 29.05
N GLY A 60 24.33 -11.56 29.41
CA GLY A 60 25.64 -11.67 30.03
C GLY A 60 26.71 -11.22 29.04
N GLU A 61 27.37 -10.12 29.38
CA GLU A 61 28.49 -9.51 28.69
C GLU A 61 29.70 -10.47 28.70
N GLN A 62 29.92 -11.21 27.61
CA GLN A 62 31.17 -11.91 27.36
C GLN A 62 32.17 -10.97 26.68
N VAL A 63 33.25 -10.70 27.40
CA VAL A 63 34.46 -9.99 26.98
C VAL A 63 35.04 -10.60 25.70
N PRO A 64 35.33 -9.83 24.63
CA PRO A 64 36.05 -10.36 23.49
C PRO A 64 37.56 -10.44 23.80
N ARG A 65 38.06 -11.67 23.92
CA ARG A 65 39.48 -11.98 23.76
C ARG A 65 39.88 -11.73 22.31
N HIS A 66 40.84 -10.84 22.08
CA HIS A 66 41.57 -10.71 20.83
C HIS A 66 42.18 -12.07 20.43
N ARG A 67 41.60 -12.72 19.43
CA ARG A 67 42.19 -13.86 18.72
C ARG A 67 42.69 -13.38 17.37
N ARG A 68 44.01 -13.29 17.23
CA ARG A 68 44.71 -13.24 15.94
C ARG A 68 44.24 -14.41 15.09
N GLN A 69 43.67 -14.13 13.93
CA GLN A 69 43.61 -15.08 12.83
C GLN A 69 44.27 -14.46 11.61
N HIS A 70 45.20 -15.25 11.10
CA HIS A 70 45.88 -15.09 9.82
C HIS A 70 44.84 -15.17 8.70
N HIS A 71 44.88 -14.21 7.78
CA HIS A 71 44.35 -14.39 6.44
C HIS A 71 45.54 -14.67 5.51
N GLU A 72 45.61 -15.91 5.03
CA GLU A 72 46.17 -16.22 3.72
C GLU A 72 45.13 -15.74 2.69
N GLU A 73 45.53 -14.80 1.83
CA GLU A 73 44.84 -14.54 0.56
C GLU A 73 45.82 -14.88 -0.56
N GLU A 74 45.47 -15.94 -1.29
CA GLU A 74 46.00 -16.23 -2.61
C GLU A 74 45.32 -15.33 -3.64
N GLY A 75 46.13 -14.73 -4.52
CA GLY A 75 45.88 -14.88 -5.96
C GLY A 75 45.23 -13.73 -6.73
N GLY A 76 46.08 -12.84 -7.26
CA GLY A 76 45.98 -12.29 -8.62
C GLY A 76 45.07 -11.06 -8.81
N GLY A 77 45.49 -9.97 -9.44
CA GLY A 77 46.72 -9.63 -10.12
C GLY A 77 46.54 -8.31 -10.86
N ARG A 78 47.68 -7.72 -11.24
CA ARG A 78 47.88 -6.59 -12.17
C ARG A 78 47.62 -5.17 -11.65
N GLY A 79 48.73 -4.50 -11.35
CA GLY A 79 49.13 -3.32 -12.13
C GLY A 79 49.05 -1.99 -11.39
N GLY A 80 50.21 -1.36 -11.18
CA GLY A 80 50.31 0.05 -10.81
C GLY A 80 51.38 0.32 -9.76
N GLY A 81 52.63 0.39 -10.19
CA GLY A 81 53.75 0.74 -9.33
C GLY A 81 53.71 2.22 -8.91
N VAL A 82 53.88 2.48 -7.62
CA VAL A 82 54.29 3.76 -7.07
C VAL A 82 55.38 3.49 -6.03
N TYR A 83 56.59 3.96 -6.33
CA TYR A 83 57.75 3.89 -5.44
C TYR A 83 57.56 4.83 -4.25
N TYR A 84 57.63 4.32 -3.02
CA TYR A 84 57.93 5.13 -1.84
C TYR A 84 59.25 4.68 -1.24
N ALA A 85 60.16 5.65 -1.10
CA ALA A 85 61.49 5.49 -0.56
C ALA A 85 61.46 5.12 0.93
N ASN A 86 62.15 4.04 1.27
CA ASN A 86 62.49 3.67 2.63
C ASN A 86 63.56 4.62 3.18
N ASN A 87 63.19 5.47 4.14
CA ASN A 87 64.14 6.12 5.04
C ASN A 87 64.03 5.48 6.43
N THR A 88 64.99 4.62 6.75
CA THR A 88 65.24 4.11 8.10
C THR A 88 66.21 5.05 8.84
N PRO A 89 65.84 5.64 9.98
CA PRO A 89 66.82 6.19 10.90
C PRO A 89 67.28 5.09 11.85
N SER A 90 68.48 4.57 11.57
CA SER A 90 69.37 3.97 12.57
C SER A 90 69.73 5.05 13.59
N GLY A 91 69.36 4.85 14.85
CA GLY A 91 69.62 5.82 15.91
C GLY A 91 69.64 5.13 17.27
N SER A 92 70.85 4.84 17.73
CA SER A 92 71.19 4.36 19.08
C SER A 92 70.40 5.08 20.16
N LYS A 93 69.40 4.40 20.74
CA LYS A 93 68.68 4.88 21.92
C LYS A 93 69.64 4.91 23.09
N SER A 94 69.99 6.12 23.51
CA SER A 94 70.86 6.36 24.64
C SER A 94 70.17 5.86 25.92
N LYS A 95 70.94 5.24 26.82
CA LYS A 95 70.52 4.81 28.17
C LYS A 95 69.92 5.95 29.02
N SER A 96 69.94 7.20 28.53
CA SER A 96 69.34 8.37 29.18
C SER A 96 67.82 8.46 28.94
N GLN A 97 67.32 8.08 27.75
CA GLN A 97 65.87 8.06 27.49
C GLN A 97 65.15 6.99 28.32
N GLU A 98 65.77 5.83 28.53
CA GLU A 98 65.19 4.74 29.33
C GLU A 98 65.07 5.14 30.82
N ARG A 99 66.03 5.92 31.33
CA ARG A 99 65.98 6.48 32.69
C ARG A 99 64.94 7.59 32.83
N ALA A 100 64.74 8.41 31.79
CA ALA A 100 63.70 9.44 31.79
C ALA A 100 62.28 8.85 31.79
N VAL A 101 62.05 7.79 31.01
CA VAL A 101 60.75 7.10 30.97
C VAL A 101 60.48 6.34 32.28
N ALA A 102 61.51 5.71 32.87
CA ALA A 102 61.38 5.07 34.18
C ALA A 102 61.13 6.08 35.32
N ALA A 103 61.73 7.28 35.25
CA ALA A 103 61.46 8.35 36.21
C ALA A 103 60.06 8.95 36.04
N ALA A 104 59.59 9.12 34.80
CA ALA A 104 58.23 9.58 34.50
C ALA A 104 57.17 8.58 34.98
N GLN A 105 57.40 7.28 34.80
CA GLN A 105 56.50 6.24 35.31
C GLN A 105 56.48 6.20 36.86
N LYS A 106 57.63 6.38 37.51
CA LYS A 106 57.68 6.47 38.99
C LYS A 106 57.03 7.74 39.54
N ALA A 107 57.12 8.87 38.82
CA ALA A 107 56.43 10.10 39.19
C ALA A 107 54.90 9.99 39.00
N ALA A 108 54.44 9.32 37.94
CA ALA A 108 53.02 9.04 37.71
C ALA A 108 52.46 8.08 38.78
N ALA A 109 53.20 7.03 39.15
CA ALA A 109 52.80 6.08 40.19
C ALA A 109 52.78 6.70 41.61
N LYS A 110 53.52 7.79 41.85
CA LYS A 110 53.47 8.51 43.13
C LYS A 110 52.26 9.45 43.21
N ARG A 111 51.82 10.03 42.09
CA ARG A 111 50.61 10.88 42.03
C ARG A 111 49.30 10.13 42.25
N SER A 112 49.26 8.81 42.04
CA SER A 112 48.08 7.99 42.32
C SER A 112 47.95 7.54 43.79
N ARG A 113 48.92 7.84 44.66
CA ARG A 113 48.86 7.50 46.09
C ARG A 113 48.34 8.61 47.01
N ASP A 114 48.35 9.87 46.55
CA ASP A 114 47.90 11.00 47.39
C ASP A 114 46.41 11.34 47.23
N SER A 115 45.62 10.54 46.50
CA SER A 115 44.16 10.71 46.43
C SER A 115 43.37 9.91 47.50
N GLU A 116 44.06 9.28 48.45
CA GLU A 116 43.46 8.55 49.58
C GLU A 116 42.91 9.54 50.64
N GLY A 117 41.78 10.14 50.30
CA GLY A 117 41.03 11.04 51.18
C GLY A 117 39.80 11.63 50.51
N PHE A 118 39.71 11.54 49.17
CA PHE A 118 38.49 11.88 48.47
C PHE A 118 37.50 10.73 48.62
N THR A 119 36.55 10.92 49.52
CA THR A 119 35.51 9.94 49.89
C THR A 119 34.73 9.49 48.65
N TRP A 120 35.19 8.40 48.03
CA TRP A 120 34.63 7.83 46.79
C TRP A 120 33.13 7.52 46.90
N LYS A 121 32.66 7.29 48.14
CA LYS A 121 31.24 7.15 48.51
C LYS A 121 30.38 8.40 48.20
N LYS A 122 30.94 9.61 48.21
CA LYS A 122 30.22 10.85 47.87
C LYS A 122 30.17 11.10 46.35
N VAL A 123 31.19 10.66 45.63
CA VAL A 123 31.27 10.76 44.16
C VAL A 123 30.36 9.75 43.48
N SER A 124 30.29 8.52 44.00
CA SER A 124 29.41 7.49 43.44
C SER A 124 27.93 7.85 43.56
N ILE A 125 27.53 8.47 44.68
CA ILE A 125 26.15 8.97 44.87
C ILE A 125 25.86 10.10 43.88
N GLY A 126 26.77 11.05 43.68
CA GLY A 126 26.60 12.14 42.71
C GLY A 126 26.46 11.66 41.26
N LEU A 127 27.24 10.65 40.86
CA LEU A 127 27.15 10.04 39.53
C LEU A 127 25.82 9.29 39.31
N LEU A 128 25.27 8.69 40.35
CA LEU A 128 24.00 7.97 40.31
C LEU A 128 22.81 8.94 40.17
N PHE A 129 22.85 10.09 40.85
CA PHE A 129 21.85 11.15 40.66
C PHE A 129 21.96 11.80 39.27
N LEU A 130 23.18 12.00 38.76
CA LEU A 130 23.38 12.53 37.41
C LEU A 130 22.90 11.56 36.31
N SER A 131 23.07 10.24 36.50
CA SER A 131 22.57 9.23 35.56
C SER A 131 21.04 9.12 35.57
N LEU A 132 20.40 9.19 36.75
CA LEU A 132 18.94 9.25 36.89
C LEU A 132 18.35 10.52 36.25
N PHE A 133 18.99 11.68 36.45
CA PHE A 133 18.55 12.93 35.82
C PHE A 133 18.79 12.98 34.32
N SER A 134 19.89 12.43 33.82
CA SER A 134 20.17 12.41 32.37
C SER A 134 19.24 11.47 31.62
N ALA A 135 18.89 10.31 32.18
CA ALA A 135 17.90 9.42 31.56
C ALA A 135 16.51 10.06 31.51
N GLY A 136 16.08 10.73 32.59
CA GLY A 136 14.78 11.42 32.64
C GLY A 136 14.72 12.67 31.74
N ALA A 137 15.76 13.52 31.80
CA ALA A 137 15.82 14.75 31.01
C ALA A 137 15.96 14.48 29.51
N PHE A 138 16.64 13.40 29.10
CA PHE A 138 16.74 13.05 27.69
C PHE A 138 15.39 12.65 27.11
N SER A 139 14.58 11.88 27.86
CA SER A 139 13.22 11.51 27.45
C SER A 139 12.31 12.74 27.31
N THR A 140 12.37 13.70 28.23
CA THR A 140 11.56 14.93 28.13
C THR A 140 12.04 15.87 27.02
N ILE A 141 13.34 15.94 26.75
CA ILE A 141 13.86 16.73 25.62
C ILE A 141 13.38 16.12 24.30
N LEU A 142 13.36 14.79 24.16
CA LEU A 142 12.85 14.15 22.95
C LEU A 142 11.34 14.39 22.75
N THR A 143 10.52 14.35 23.80
CA THR A 143 9.08 14.64 23.67
C THR A 143 8.81 16.10 23.31
N ILE A 144 9.60 17.03 23.85
CA ILE A 144 9.53 18.45 23.46
C ILE A 144 9.99 18.63 22.01
N TYR A 145 11.04 17.93 21.58
CA TYR A 145 11.50 17.98 20.20
C TYR A 145 10.44 17.43 19.24
N ASP A 146 9.81 16.30 19.56
CA ASP A 146 8.70 15.75 18.78
C ASP A 146 7.45 16.63 18.81
N PHE A 147 7.26 17.43 19.86
CA PHE A 147 6.19 18.41 19.92
C PHE A 147 6.50 19.64 19.05
N LEU A 148 7.76 20.10 19.02
CA LEU A 148 8.21 21.23 18.20
C LEU A 148 8.39 20.87 16.73
N ALA A 149 8.79 19.63 16.44
CA ALA A 149 8.90 19.07 15.10
C ALA A 149 7.55 18.64 14.53
N ALA A 150 6.50 18.66 15.35
CA ALA A 150 5.16 18.38 14.89
C ALA A 150 4.52 19.61 14.25
N GLY A 151 4.04 19.38 13.06
CA GLY A 151 3.50 20.39 12.19
C GLY A 151 3.71 19.96 10.76
N PHE A 152 2.98 20.64 9.87
CA PHE A 152 3.03 20.37 8.46
C PHE A 152 4.43 20.66 7.90
N LYS A 153 5.09 19.63 7.38
CA LYS A 153 6.40 19.78 6.74
C LYS A 153 6.22 20.43 5.37
N ASN A 154 6.94 21.51 5.10
CA ASN A 154 6.88 22.16 3.79
C ASN A 154 7.70 21.36 2.76
N ILE A 155 7.10 21.09 1.60
CA ILE A 155 7.74 20.45 0.46
C ILE A 155 7.84 21.47 -0.65
N ASP A 156 9.05 21.66 -1.15
CA ASP A 156 9.29 22.42 -2.37
C ASP A 156 8.93 21.57 -3.60
N ILE A 157 8.23 22.15 -4.56
CA ILE A 157 7.83 21.47 -5.79
C ILE A 157 9.01 21.31 -6.76
N GLU A 158 10.04 22.14 -6.58
CA GLU A 158 11.30 22.00 -7.32
C GLU A 158 12.09 20.76 -6.85
N ASP A 159 11.86 20.30 -5.62
CA ASP A 159 12.43 19.05 -5.08
C ASP A 159 11.64 17.83 -5.59
N ALA A 160 11.88 17.49 -6.86
CA ALA A 160 11.28 16.34 -7.53
C ALA A 160 11.38 15.02 -6.73
N PRO A 161 12.50 14.63 -6.09
CA PRO A 161 12.53 13.39 -5.32
C PRO A 161 11.69 13.47 -4.04
N ALA A 162 11.66 14.59 -3.32
CA ALA A 162 10.76 14.74 -2.16
C ALA A 162 9.28 14.68 -2.57
N LEU A 163 8.94 15.33 -3.68
CA LEU A 163 7.59 15.34 -4.23
C LEU A 163 7.14 13.97 -4.71
N ARG A 164 8.01 13.24 -5.44
CA ARG A 164 7.74 11.86 -5.84
C ARG A 164 7.60 10.95 -4.64
N LYS A 165 8.42 11.14 -3.60
CA LYS A 165 8.26 10.38 -2.36
C LYS A 165 6.87 10.59 -1.77
N VAL A 166 6.40 11.81 -1.61
CA VAL A 166 5.08 12.06 -1.00
C VAL A 166 3.91 11.65 -1.89
N LEU A 167 3.99 11.88 -3.20
CA LEU A 167 2.87 11.60 -4.10
C LEU A 167 2.83 10.15 -4.62
N LEU A 168 3.97 9.44 -4.64
CA LEU A 168 4.11 8.14 -5.31
C LEU A 168 4.68 7.02 -4.42
N SER A 169 5.23 7.28 -3.22
CA SER A 169 5.76 6.18 -2.38
C SER A 169 4.68 5.21 -1.90
N GLY A 170 3.43 5.70 -1.84
CA GLY A 170 2.30 4.99 -1.24
C GLY A 170 2.21 5.16 0.28
N ASP A 171 3.16 5.86 0.89
CA ASP A 171 3.07 6.23 2.30
C ASP A 171 1.86 7.14 2.53
N PRO A 172 1.12 6.95 3.62
CA PRO A 172 -0.04 7.76 3.93
C PRO A 172 0.39 9.20 4.24
N ALA A 173 -0.14 10.15 3.48
CA ALA A 173 0.16 11.56 3.58
C ALA A 173 -1.11 12.41 3.48
N LEU A 174 -1.26 13.37 4.39
CA LEU A 174 -2.23 14.46 4.31
C LEU A 174 -1.49 15.71 3.82
N VAL A 175 -1.88 16.20 2.65
CA VAL A 175 -1.23 17.34 2.01
C VAL A 175 -2.18 18.53 2.02
N TYR A 176 -1.70 19.66 2.53
CA TYR A 176 -2.34 20.96 2.45
C TYR A 176 -1.68 21.81 1.35
N CYS A 177 -2.47 22.19 0.36
CA CYS A 177 -2.12 23.13 -0.67
C CYS A 177 -2.19 24.55 -0.09
N PHE A 178 -1.09 25.30 -0.19
CA PHE A 178 -1.11 26.75 0.06
C PHE A 178 -0.97 27.49 -1.26
N ASP A 179 -1.36 28.76 -1.26
CA ASP A 179 -1.23 29.65 -2.42
C ASP A 179 -0.32 30.82 -2.04
N LYS A 180 0.81 30.97 -2.73
CA LYS A 180 1.74 32.09 -2.52
C LYS A 180 1.06 33.45 -2.72
N SER A 181 -0.04 33.53 -3.47
CA SER A 181 -0.84 34.75 -3.65
C SER A 181 -1.58 35.18 -2.38
N MET A 182 -1.88 34.24 -1.48
CA MET A 182 -2.55 34.54 -0.22
C MET A 182 -1.54 35.03 0.81
N LYS A 183 -1.74 36.27 1.30
CA LYS A 183 -0.87 36.91 2.32
C LYS A 183 -0.81 36.14 3.64
N VAL A 184 -1.74 35.22 3.89
CA VAL A 184 -1.83 34.41 5.11
C VAL A 184 -1.88 32.94 4.74
N ASN A 185 -0.71 32.34 4.50
CA ASN A 185 -0.55 30.89 4.33
C ASN A 185 -0.56 30.16 5.67
N LYS A 186 -1.64 30.34 6.43
CA LYS A 186 -1.82 29.67 7.72
C LYS A 186 -2.68 28.44 7.50
N VAL A 187 -2.11 27.27 7.76
CA VAL A 187 -2.86 25.99 7.80
C VAL A 187 -4.10 26.16 8.71
N PRO A 188 -5.30 25.79 8.24
CA PRO A 188 -6.53 25.84 9.03
C PRO A 188 -6.38 25.15 10.39
N GLN A 189 -7.02 25.71 11.42
CA GLN A 189 -6.90 25.18 12.78
C GLN A 189 -7.38 23.72 12.86
N VAL A 190 -8.45 23.38 12.15
CA VAL A 190 -8.99 22.01 12.05
C VAL A 190 -7.92 20.99 11.61
N LEU A 191 -7.09 21.36 10.63
CA LEU A 191 -6.00 20.50 10.14
C LEU A 191 -4.83 20.42 11.13
N LYS A 192 -4.54 21.52 11.84
CA LYS A 192 -3.51 21.53 12.89
C LYS A 192 -3.91 20.68 14.08
N ASP A 193 -5.18 20.70 14.46
CA ASP A 193 -5.70 19.88 15.55
C ASP A 193 -5.70 18.40 15.12
N ALA A 194 -6.07 18.10 13.87
CA ALA A 194 -6.02 16.75 13.31
C ALA A 194 -4.59 16.19 13.18
N ASP A 195 -3.58 17.03 12.91
CA ASP A 195 -2.17 16.61 12.80
C ASP A 195 -1.70 15.84 14.04
N ARG A 196 -2.16 16.23 15.24
CA ARG A 196 -1.81 15.54 16.49
C ARG A 196 -2.31 14.10 16.51
N ASP A 197 -3.54 13.89 16.06
CA ASP A 197 -4.22 12.58 16.10
C ASP A 197 -3.86 11.71 14.90
N LEU A 198 -3.27 12.30 13.84
CA LEU A 198 -2.76 11.60 12.66
C LEU A 198 -1.33 11.06 12.85
N ARG A 199 -0.64 11.39 13.95
CA ARG A 199 0.71 10.88 14.21
C ARG A 199 0.72 9.35 14.24
N GLY A 200 1.63 8.76 13.46
CA GLY A 200 1.71 7.31 13.27
C GLY A 200 0.71 6.72 12.28
N ILE A 201 -0.28 7.50 11.81
CA ILE A 201 -1.25 7.10 10.79
C ILE A 201 -0.85 7.67 9.43
N ALA A 202 -0.62 8.98 9.35
CA ALA A 202 -0.26 9.68 8.13
C ALA A 202 0.72 10.82 8.42
N SER A 203 1.62 11.09 7.48
CA SER A 203 2.50 12.27 7.55
C SER A 203 1.78 13.51 7.01
N THR A 204 2.02 14.68 7.59
CA THR A 204 1.37 15.93 7.16
C THR A 204 2.35 16.84 6.43
N TYR A 205 1.92 17.40 5.30
CA TYR A 205 2.76 18.22 4.42
C TYR A 205 2.05 19.46 3.91
N THR A 206 2.81 20.53 3.68
CA THR A 206 2.35 21.71 2.93
C THR A 206 3.10 21.85 1.62
N MET A 207 2.43 22.22 0.53
CA MET A 207 3.06 22.51 -0.78
C MET A 207 2.25 23.50 -1.63
N ASP A 208 2.86 24.11 -2.65
CA ASP A 208 2.21 25.08 -3.54
C ASP A 208 1.52 24.40 -4.74
N CYS A 209 0.30 23.91 -4.57
CA CYS A 209 -0.37 23.10 -5.60
C CYS A 209 -0.69 23.83 -6.91
N HIS A 210 -0.51 25.16 -6.98
CA HIS A 210 -0.66 25.94 -8.21
C HIS A 210 0.59 25.94 -9.08
N GLN A 211 1.77 25.70 -8.49
CA GLN A 211 3.02 25.63 -9.24
C GLN A 211 3.01 24.41 -10.19
N PRO A 212 3.43 24.58 -11.45
CA PRO A 212 3.51 23.47 -12.39
C PRO A 212 4.57 22.45 -11.94
N LEU A 213 4.23 21.17 -12.02
CA LEU A 213 5.12 20.07 -11.67
C LEU A 213 6.26 19.96 -12.70
N PRO A 214 7.51 19.74 -12.29
CA PRO A 214 8.67 19.72 -13.18
C PRO A 214 8.55 18.67 -14.30
N ASP A 215 7.95 17.51 -14.00
CA ASP A 215 7.84 16.41 -14.95
C ASP A 215 6.73 16.59 -16.00
N SER A 216 5.65 17.31 -15.66
CA SER A 216 4.44 17.34 -16.50
C SER A 216 4.05 18.73 -17.00
N GLY A 217 4.62 19.79 -16.43
CA GLY A 217 4.21 21.17 -16.68
C GLY A 217 2.80 21.53 -16.19
N LYS A 218 2.03 20.56 -15.68
CA LYS A 218 0.68 20.76 -15.13
C LYS A 218 0.76 20.98 -13.62
N SER A 219 -0.13 21.80 -13.09
CA SER A 219 -0.29 21.95 -11.63
C SER A 219 -0.90 20.69 -11.00
N ILE A 220 -0.82 20.55 -9.68
CA ILE A 220 -1.44 19.42 -8.96
C ILE A 220 -2.96 19.40 -9.18
N TYR A 221 -3.60 20.58 -9.15
CA TYR A 221 -5.03 20.72 -9.43
C TYR A 221 -5.40 20.19 -10.82
N GLN A 222 -4.64 20.57 -11.85
CA GLN A 222 -4.89 20.14 -13.23
C GLN A 222 -4.59 18.65 -13.42
N LYS A 223 -3.50 18.15 -12.84
CA LYS A 223 -3.07 16.75 -12.98
C LYS A 223 -4.08 15.78 -12.39
N TYR A 224 -4.62 16.10 -11.21
CA TYR A 224 -5.56 15.23 -10.49
C TYR A 224 -7.03 15.66 -10.60
N LYS A 225 -7.32 16.68 -11.42
CA LYS A 225 -8.66 17.23 -11.65
C LYS A 225 -9.36 17.65 -10.35
N PHE A 226 -8.61 18.24 -9.43
CA PHE A 226 -9.19 18.78 -8.20
C PHE A 226 -10.04 20.02 -8.50
N SER A 227 -11.10 20.20 -7.73
CA SER A 227 -11.92 21.39 -7.85
C SER A 227 -11.19 22.57 -7.21
N ASN A 228 -11.00 23.64 -7.98
CA ASN A 228 -10.39 24.88 -7.52
C ASN A 228 -11.23 25.58 -6.42
N ASN A 229 -12.52 25.24 -6.32
CA ASN A 229 -13.45 25.85 -5.36
C ASN A 229 -13.51 25.10 -4.02
N LEU A 230 -12.96 23.88 -3.96
CA LEU A 230 -12.97 23.05 -2.76
C LEU A 230 -11.72 23.28 -1.91
N MET A 231 -11.82 22.89 -0.64
CA MET A 231 -10.76 23.02 0.35
C MET A 231 -9.41 22.54 -0.21
N PRO A 232 -8.32 23.28 0.07
CA PRO A 232 -7.01 23.02 -0.53
C PRO A 232 -6.27 21.92 0.25
N ALA A 233 -6.91 20.76 0.47
CA ALA A 233 -6.29 19.62 1.15
C ALA A 233 -6.69 18.30 0.48
N PHE A 234 -5.76 17.34 0.45
CA PHE A 234 -6.00 16.01 -0.09
C PHE A 234 -5.20 14.94 0.64
N VAL A 235 -5.63 13.69 0.52
CA VAL A 235 -4.94 12.51 1.08
C VAL A 235 -4.32 11.70 -0.05
N VAL A 236 -3.10 11.22 0.17
CA VAL A 236 -2.40 10.26 -0.68
C VAL A 236 -2.06 9.04 0.17
N ALA A 237 -2.33 7.84 -0.33
CA ALA A 237 -1.98 6.59 0.34
C ALA A 237 -2.01 5.42 -0.64
N ASN A 238 -1.33 4.32 -0.31
CA ASN A 238 -1.45 3.02 -0.97
C ASN A 238 -1.17 3.03 -2.49
N GLY A 239 -0.35 4.00 -2.93
CA GLY A 239 -0.07 4.28 -4.34
C GLY A 239 -1.30 4.77 -5.12
N ASP A 240 -2.42 5.05 -4.46
CA ASP A 240 -3.66 5.49 -5.10
C ASP A 240 -3.60 6.94 -5.57
N ARG A 241 -4.54 7.28 -6.46
CA ARG A 241 -4.72 8.66 -6.89
C ARG A 241 -5.08 9.51 -5.67
N PRO A 242 -4.46 10.68 -5.50
CA PRO A 242 -4.81 11.64 -4.46
C PRO A 242 -6.32 11.92 -4.40
N VAL A 243 -6.89 11.96 -3.20
CA VAL A 243 -8.32 12.23 -2.97
C VAL A 243 -8.49 13.52 -2.20
N GLN A 244 -9.17 14.50 -2.79
CA GLN A 244 -9.44 15.80 -2.17
C GLN A 244 -10.41 15.68 -1.00
N LEU A 245 -10.16 16.42 0.08
CA LEU A 245 -11.11 16.53 1.19
C LEU A 245 -12.30 17.38 0.74
N ASN A 246 -13.51 16.93 1.07
CA ASN A 246 -14.72 17.72 0.86
C ASN A 246 -15.04 18.57 2.10
N SER A 247 -16.05 19.44 1.99
CA SER A 247 -16.47 20.31 3.09
C SER A 247 -16.91 19.55 4.34
N ASN A 248 -17.51 18.36 4.18
CA ASN A 248 -18.01 17.54 5.31
C ASN A 248 -16.85 16.91 6.09
N SER A 249 -15.84 16.37 5.39
CA SER A 249 -14.64 15.79 6.01
C SER A 249 -13.82 16.86 6.76
N MET A 250 -13.97 18.13 6.39
CA MET A 250 -13.31 19.28 7.00
C MET A 250 -14.13 19.98 8.10
N ALA A 251 -15.29 19.42 8.48
CA ALA A 251 -16.17 20.05 9.46
C ALA A 251 -15.52 20.17 10.85
N ASN A 252 -14.78 19.14 11.27
CA ASN A 252 -14.03 19.12 12.53
C ASN A 252 -12.75 18.27 12.39
N SER A 253 -11.88 18.29 13.40
CA SER A 253 -10.61 17.57 13.34
C SER A 253 -10.79 16.05 13.34
N GLN A 254 -11.81 15.55 14.04
CA GLN A 254 -12.12 14.11 14.12
C GLN A 254 -12.58 13.56 12.76
N THR A 255 -13.42 14.29 12.01
CA THR A 255 -13.87 13.89 10.68
C THR A 255 -12.71 13.86 9.68
N VAL A 256 -11.73 14.75 9.82
CA VAL A 256 -10.49 14.71 9.03
C VAL A 256 -9.71 13.43 9.35
N VAL A 257 -9.54 13.12 10.64
CA VAL A 257 -8.82 11.92 11.08
C VAL A 257 -9.50 10.65 10.59
N GLU A 258 -10.82 10.54 10.71
CA GLU A 258 -11.61 9.41 10.22
C GLU A 258 -11.48 9.26 8.70
N PHE A 259 -11.63 10.36 7.96
CA PHE A 259 -11.47 10.35 6.51
C PHE A 259 -10.08 9.84 6.10
N VAL A 260 -9.03 10.34 6.75
CA VAL A 260 -7.65 9.89 6.49
C VAL A 260 -7.48 8.41 6.89
N LYS A 261 -7.98 7.97 8.05
CA LYS A 261 -7.90 6.56 8.49
C LYS A 261 -8.52 5.61 7.47
N VAL A 262 -9.73 5.93 7.00
CA VAL A 262 -10.44 5.10 6.01
C VAL A 262 -9.66 5.04 4.70
N ARG A 263 -9.18 6.18 4.20
CA ARG A 263 -8.45 6.25 2.91
C ARG A 263 -7.04 5.65 2.97
N THR A 264 -6.43 5.61 4.15
CA THR A 264 -5.09 5.04 4.35
C THR A 264 -5.11 3.54 4.60
N LYS A 265 -6.24 2.91 4.93
CA LYS A 265 -6.30 1.45 5.14
C LYS A 265 -6.01 0.70 3.83
N PRO A 266 -5.01 -0.21 3.79
CA PRO A 266 -4.76 -1.02 2.60
C PRO A 266 -5.89 -2.04 2.38
N ILE A 267 -6.33 -2.17 1.13
CA ILE A 267 -7.46 -3.02 0.74
C ILE A 267 -7.03 -3.93 -0.42
N VAL A 268 -7.37 -5.22 -0.30
CA VAL A 268 -7.28 -6.18 -1.41
C VAL A 268 -8.48 -5.96 -2.32
N ARG A 269 -8.24 -5.56 -3.57
CA ARG A 269 -9.31 -5.30 -4.55
C ARG A 269 -9.70 -6.59 -5.27
N PHE A 270 -10.98 -6.80 -5.54
CA PHE A 270 -11.46 -7.99 -6.26
C PHE A 270 -11.80 -7.63 -7.69
N ALA A 271 -11.05 -8.16 -8.66
CA ALA A 271 -11.34 -7.94 -10.08
C ALA A 271 -12.51 -8.82 -10.52
N LYS A 272 -13.64 -8.19 -10.87
CA LYS A 272 -14.83 -8.91 -11.35
C LYS A 272 -14.80 -9.16 -12.85
N ASN A 273 -13.98 -8.44 -13.63
CA ASN A 273 -13.86 -8.57 -15.09
C ASN A 273 -12.45 -8.13 -15.56
N ALA A 274 -12.17 -8.29 -16.86
CA ALA A 274 -10.86 -7.96 -17.44
C ALA A 274 -10.56 -6.45 -17.36
N LYS A 275 -11.52 -5.57 -17.69
CA LYS A 275 -11.35 -4.10 -17.62
C LYS A 275 -10.95 -3.65 -16.20
N GLN A 276 -11.56 -4.23 -15.17
CA GLN A 276 -11.22 -3.96 -13.77
C GLN A 276 -9.83 -4.48 -13.41
N LEU A 277 -9.42 -5.67 -13.86
CA LEU A 277 -8.03 -6.11 -13.65
C LEU A 277 -7.06 -5.12 -14.31
N ASP A 278 -7.34 -4.71 -15.54
CA ASP A 278 -6.44 -3.83 -16.30
C ASP A 278 -6.26 -2.49 -15.57
N GLY A 279 -7.36 -1.87 -15.12
CA GLY A 279 -7.30 -0.59 -14.39
C GLY A 279 -6.82 -0.69 -12.94
N MET A 280 -7.06 -1.82 -12.26
CA MET A 280 -6.64 -1.99 -10.87
C MET A 280 -5.20 -2.49 -10.75
N CYS A 281 -4.72 -3.28 -11.71
CA CYS A 281 -3.46 -4.01 -11.62
C CYS A 281 -2.50 -3.66 -12.76
N LEU A 282 -2.90 -3.87 -14.03
CA LEU A 282 -1.98 -3.76 -15.17
C LEU A 282 -1.58 -2.32 -15.52
N SER A 283 -2.39 -1.33 -15.12
CA SER A 283 -2.06 0.08 -15.28
C SER A 283 -1.12 0.62 -14.19
N ARG A 284 -0.74 -0.22 -13.21
CA ARG A 284 0.12 0.16 -12.08
C ARG A 284 1.54 -0.32 -12.30
N GLN A 285 2.49 0.44 -11.77
CA GLN A 285 3.91 0.08 -11.80
C GLN A 285 4.16 -1.24 -11.07
N LYS A 286 3.58 -1.42 -9.87
CA LYS A 286 3.72 -2.65 -9.08
C LYS A 286 2.35 -3.17 -8.72
N CYS A 287 2.07 -4.43 -9.06
CA CYS A 287 0.85 -5.11 -8.69
C CYS A 287 1.11 -6.56 -8.30
N LEU A 288 0.47 -7.00 -7.23
CA LEU A 288 0.37 -8.40 -6.83
C LEU A 288 -1.01 -8.93 -7.17
N LEU A 289 -1.06 -9.86 -8.12
CA LEU A 289 -2.26 -10.57 -8.51
C LEU A 289 -2.36 -11.90 -7.76
N ILE A 290 -3.44 -12.09 -7.00
CA ILE A 290 -3.72 -13.32 -6.25
C ILE A 290 -4.87 -14.06 -6.91
N GLY A 291 -4.54 -15.12 -7.64
CA GLY A 291 -5.50 -16.07 -8.18
C GLY A 291 -6.03 -16.99 -7.08
N TYR A 292 -7.35 -17.03 -6.92
CA TYR A 292 -8.03 -17.96 -6.01
C TYR A 292 -9.15 -18.70 -6.74
N ARG A 293 -9.70 -19.76 -6.13
CA ARG A 293 -10.88 -20.47 -6.64
C ARG A 293 -11.98 -20.41 -5.59
N THR A 294 -13.20 -20.09 -6.02
CA THR A 294 -14.43 -20.04 -5.20
C THR A 294 -14.44 -18.96 -4.11
N LYS A 295 -13.80 -19.18 -2.96
CA LYS A 295 -13.75 -18.23 -1.83
C LYS A 295 -12.30 -17.85 -1.54
N PHE A 296 -12.04 -16.55 -1.41
CA PHE A 296 -10.75 -16.04 -0.95
C PHE A 296 -10.57 -16.34 0.54
N PRO A 297 -9.52 -17.08 0.97
CA PRO A 297 -9.37 -17.47 2.38
C PRO A 297 -9.12 -16.27 3.30
N ASP A 298 -9.83 -16.21 4.42
CA ASP A 298 -9.79 -15.07 5.35
C ASP A 298 -8.42 -14.96 6.05
N GLN A 299 -7.75 -16.09 6.32
CA GLN A 299 -6.38 -16.12 6.85
C GLN A 299 -5.37 -15.44 5.91
N VAL A 300 -5.44 -15.76 4.62
CA VAL A 300 -4.58 -15.15 3.59
C VAL A 300 -4.87 -13.67 3.46
N ARG A 301 -6.15 -13.27 3.56
CA ARG A 301 -6.54 -11.86 3.57
C ARG A 301 -5.86 -11.09 4.70
N LYS A 302 -5.82 -11.66 5.92
CA LYS A 302 -5.19 -11.04 7.09
C LYS A 302 -3.68 -10.88 6.87
N VAL A 303 -2.98 -11.95 6.48
CA VAL A 303 -1.53 -11.94 6.23
C VAL A 303 -1.15 -10.96 5.12
N VAL A 304 -1.88 -10.98 4.00
CA VAL A 304 -1.65 -10.05 2.90
C VAL A 304 -1.87 -8.60 3.33
N ARG A 305 -2.95 -8.33 4.09
CA ARG A 305 -3.25 -6.97 4.58
C ARG A 305 -2.15 -6.46 5.51
N GLU A 306 -1.63 -7.30 6.38
CA GLU A 306 -0.51 -6.95 7.26
C GLU A 306 0.75 -6.65 6.46
N ALA A 307 1.09 -7.49 5.48
CA ALA A 307 2.23 -7.24 4.59
C ALA A 307 2.08 -5.95 3.77
N MET A 308 0.86 -5.62 3.33
CA MET A 308 0.57 -4.37 2.61
C MET A 308 0.80 -3.12 3.47
N MET A 309 0.74 -3.20 4.81
CA MET A 309 1.02 -2.04 5.67
C MET A 309 2.47 -1.58 5.54
N SER A 310 3.40 -2.51 5.30
CA SER A 310 4.82 -2.25 5.09
C SER A 310 5.18 -1.99 3.61
N HIS A 311 4.32 -2.42 2.68
CA HIS A 311 4.55 -2.38 1.24
C HIS A 311 3.43 -1.64 0.51
N ARG A 312 3.16 -0.40 0.93
CA ARG A 312 1.98 0.37 0.48
C ARG A 312 2.02 0.79 -0.99
N GLY A 313 3.20 0.82 -1.61
CA GLY A 313 3.34 1.06 -3.05
C GLY A 313 2.83 -0.11 -3.90
N LEU A 314 2.67 -1.30 -3.32
CA LEU A 314 2.22 -2.50 -4.01
C LEU A 314 0.69 -2.61 -4.00
N ARG A 315 0.10 -2.60 -5.20
CA ARG A 315 -1.34 -2.81 -5.35
C ARG A 315 -1.68 -4.29 -5.32
N VAL A 316 -2.56 -4.72 -4.42
CA VAL A 316 -2.97 -6.13 -4.35
C VAL A 316 -4.36 -6.33 -4.94
N VAL A 317 -4.46 -7.23 -5.92
CA VAL A 317 -5.71 -7.56 -6.61
C VAL A 317 -5.95 -9.07 -6.55
N ALA A 318 -7.13 -9.48 -6.12
CA ALA A 318 -7.57 -10.86 -6.12
C ALA A 318 -8.45 -11.18 -7.33
N LEU A 319 -8.23 -12.32 -7.97
CA LEU A 319 -8.95 -12.78 -9.16
C LEU A 319 -9.51 -14.20 -8.97
N ASP A 320 -10.81 -14.36 -9.22
CA ASP A 320 -11.47 -15.66 -9.19
C ASP A 320 -11.13 -16.47 -10.45
N THR A 321 -10.10 -17.31 -10.33
CA THR A 321 -9.65 -18.22 -11.39
C THR A 321 -10.64 -19.36 -11.65
N SER A 322 -11.74 -19.50 -10.90
CA SER A 322 -12.81 -20.44 -11.27
C SER A 322 -13.66 -19.91 -12.43
N LYS A 323 -13.79 -18.59 -12.54
CA LYS A 323 -14.52 -17.88 -13.61
C LYS A 323 -13.59 -17.42 -14.73
N TYR A 324 -12.38 -17.03 -14.36
CA TYR A 324 -11.42 -16.42 -15.27
C TYR A 324 -10.22 -17.34 -15.54
N ARG A 325 -9.66 -17.24 -16.75
CA ARG A 325 -8.41 -17.85 -17.15
C ARG A 325 -7.43 -16.72 -17.49
N LEU A 326 -6.36 -16.63 -16.70
CA LEU A 326 -5.22 -15.78 -17.01
C LEU A 326 -4.42 -16.46 -18.12
N LYS A 327 -4.25 -15.78 -19.25
CA LYS A 327 -3.35 -16.18 -20.33
C LYS A 327 -1.98 -15.62 -20.00
N ILE A 328 -1.10 -16.51 -19.58
CA ILE A 328 0.30 -16.23 -19.27
C ILE A 328 1.12 -16.95 -20.33
N ASP A 329 2.23 -16.36 -20.75
CA ASP A 329 3.20 -17.06 -21.57
C ASP A 329 3.66 -18.35 -20.85
N PRO A 330 3.52 -19.54 -21.47
CA PRO A 330 3.96 -20.79 -20.88
C PRO A 330 5.45 -20.80 -20.49
N ALA A 331 6.31 -19.97 -21.08
CA ALA A 331 7.72 -19.85 -20.70
C ALA A 331 7.95 -19.29 -19.28
N ILE A 332 6.96 -18.57 -18.75
CA ILE A 332 7.03 -17.90 -17.44
C ILE A 332 6.47 -18.80 -16.36
N VAL A 333 5.40 -19.54 -16.67
CA VAL A 333 4.80 -20.48 -15.72
C VAL A 333 5.84 -21.53 -15.37
N PRO A 334 6.25 -21.68 -14.09
CA PRO A 334 7.15 -22.74 -13.71
C PRO A 334 6.53 -24.05 -14.17
N SER A 335 7.25 -24.76 -15.03
CA SER A 335 6.87 -26.07 -15.53
C SER A 335 6.80 -26.99 -14.32
N ASN A 336 5.61 -27.07 -13.70
CA ASN A 336 5.34 -28.02 -12.63
C ASN A 336 5.25 -29.42 -13.26
N GLU A 337 6.31 -29.86 -13.95
CA GLU A 337 6.45 -31.20 -14.53
C GLU A 337 6.43 -32.27 -13.43
N ASP A 338 6.69 -31.89 -12.17
CA ASP A 338 6.58 -32.78 -11.01
C ASP A 338 5.25 -32.73 -10.27
N SER A 339 4.35 -31.77 -10.57
CA SER A 339 2.94 -31.95 -10.15
C SER A 339 2.29 -32.87 -11.16
N GLY A 340 2.59 -34.17 -11.03
CA GLY A 340 1.95 -35.26 -11.75
C GLY A 340 0.45 -35.33 -11.44
N GLU A 341 -0.30 -34.32 -11.89
CA GLU A 341 -1.67 -34.44 -12.33
C GLU A 341 -1.66 -35.18 -13.68
N SER A 342 -0.95 -36.32 -13.71
CA SER A 342 -1.41 -37.40 -14.56
C SER A 342 -2.85 -37.59 -14.10
N GLU A 343 -3.77 -37.34 -15.02
CA GLU A 343 -5.12 -37.86 -14.94
C GLU A 343 -4.97 -39.38 -14.85
N SER A 344 -4.57 -39.88 -13.69
CA SER A 344 -4.69 -41.28 -13.36
C SER A 344 -6.19 -41.50 -13.40
N LYS A 345 -6.63 -42.07 -14.53
CA LYS A 345 -7.95 -42.64 -14.76
C LYS A 345 -8.18 -43.85 -13.84
N GLY A 346 -7.58 -43.85 -12.65
CA GLY A 346 -7.91 -44.71 -11.54
C GLY A 346 -9.29 -44.33 -11.07
N LYS A 347 -10.26 -45.18 -11.43
CA LYS A 347 -11.67 -45.19 -11.03
C LYS A 347 -11.79 -45.40 -9.51
N ARG A 348 -11.18 -44.53 -8.71
CA ARG A 348 -11.37 -44.48 -7.25
C ARG A 348 -12.52 -43.53 -7.00
N THR A 349 -13.64 -44.10 -6.55
CA THR A 349 -14.90 -43.45 -6.14
C THR A 349 -14.76 -42.59 -4.88
N GLY A 350 -13.54 -42.17 -4.53
CA GLY A 350 -13.27 -41.28 -3.40
C GLY A 350 -13.62 -39.84 -3.77
N LYS A 351 -14.43 -39.20 -2.93
CA LYS A 351 -14.76 -37.77 -2.96
C LYS A 351 -13.46 -36.97 -3.09
N LYS A 352 -13.11 -36.53 -4.31
CA LYS A 352 -11.94 -35.67 -4.56
C LYS A 352 -12.16 -34.37 -3.79
N SER A 353 -11.55 -34.25 -2.62
CA SER A 353 -11.46 -32.99 -1.91
C SER A 353 -10.79 -31.98 -2.86
N MET A 354 -11.55 -30.99 -3.32
CA MET A 354 -11.00 -29.93 -4.16
C MET A 354 -9.99 -29.16 -3.31
N ARG A 355 -8.70 -29.41 -3.55
CA ARG A 355 -7.63 -28.65 -2.91
C ARG A 355 -7.78 -27.18 -3.31
N LYS A 356 -7.81 -26.30 -2.31
CA LYS A 356 -7.77 -24.86 -2.53
C LYS A 356 -6.39 -24.54 -3.09
N THR A 357 -6.36 -23.90 -4.25
CA THR A 357 -5.11 -23.52 -4.91
C THR A 357 -5.08 -21.99 -4.96
N LEU A 358 -3.98 -21.42 -4.45
CA LEU A 358 -3.72 -19.99 -4.50
C LEU A 358 -2.49 -19.77 -5.37
N SER A 359 -2.58 -18.81 -6.28
CA SER A 359 -1.46 -18.44 -7.14
C SER A 359 -1.18 -16.97 -6.94
N PHE A 360 0.06 -16.64 -6.60
CA PHE A 360 0.54 -15.27 -6.47
C PHE A 360 1.34 -14.95 -7.73
N MET A 361 1.09 -13.78 -8.29
CA MET A 361 1.82 -13.28 -9.44
C MET A 361 2.19 -11.84 -9.17
N CYS A 362 3.48 -11.57 -9.17
CA CYS A 362 4.00 -10.21 -9.11
C CYS A 362 4.13 -9.66 -10.53
N LEU A 363 3.60 -8.46 -10.75
CA LEU A 363 3.74 -7.68 -11.97
C LEU A 363 4.47 -6.39 -11.63
N ASN A 364 5.63 -6.20 -12.25
CA ASN A 364 6.42 -4.98 -12.14
C ASN A 364 6.63 -4.38 -13.54
N THR A 365 6.02 -3.23 -13.79
CA THR A 365 6.16 -2.44 -15.02
C THR A 365 6.98 -1.19 -14.69
N PRO A 366 8.33 -1.27 -14.79
CA PRO A 366 9.19 -0.14 -14.48
C PRO A 366 8.86 1.02 -15.44
N ASP A 367 8.56 2.18 -14.88
CA ASP A 367 8.30 3.46 -15.56
C ASP A 367 7.67 3.34 -16.95
N ARG A 368 6.35 3.09 -16.95
CA ARG A 368 5.48 3.38 -18.09
C ARG A 368 5.48 4.90 -18.34
N LYS A 369 6.54 5.41 -18.97
CA LYS A 369 6.44 6.69 -19.68
C LYS A 369 5.23 6.55 -20.59
N VAL A 370 4.29 7.48 -20.47
CA VAL A 370 3.02 7.48 -21.19
C VAL A 370 3.28 7.84 -22.66
N ASP A 371 4.19 7.11 -23.30
CA ASP A 371 4.39 7.15 -24.73
C ASP A 371 3.36 6.18 -25.28
N LEU A 372 2.28 6.76 -25.82
CA LEU A 372 0.97 6.14 -26.03
C LEU A 372 0.95 4.94 -26.99
N ASP A 373 2.04 4.63 -27.68
CA ASP A 373 2.00 3.72 -28.84
C ASP A 373 3.00 2.55 -28.80
N GLY A 374 3.74 2.37 -27.71
CA GLY A 374 4.72 1.28 -27.56
C GLY A 374 4.20 0.06 -26.77
N PRO A 375 4.58 -1.19 -27.13
CA PRO A 375 4.29 -2.35 -26.29
C PRO A 375 5.00 -2.20 -24.94
N THR A 376 4.23 -2.21 -23.85
CA THR A 376 4.77 -2.12 -22.50
C THR A 376 5.45 -3.42 -22.11
N LYS A 377 6.77 -3.38 -22.01
CA LYS A 377 7.58 -4.44 -21.39
C LYS A 377 7.33 -4.45 -19.88
N GLY A 378 7.09 -5.63 -19.33
CA GLY A 378 6.94 -5.83 -17.89
C GLY A 378 7.82 -6.97 -17.40
N MET A 379 8.19 -6.95 -16.13
CA MET A 379 8.80 -8.07 -15.42
C MET A 379 7.72 -8.80 -14.62
N VAL A 380 7.74 -10.12 -14.68
CA VAL A 380 6.76 -10.98 -14.00
C VAL A 380 7.44 -12.09 -13.24
N GLU A 381 6.93 -12.33 -12.05
CA GLU A 381 7.30 -13.47 -11.22
C GLU A 381 6.04 -14.19 -10.74
N VAL A 382 6.06 -15.52 -10.77
CA VAL A 382 4.89 -16.33 -10.44
C VAL A 382 5.25 -17.31 -9.34
N LEU A 383 4.57 -17.20 -8.20
CA LEU A 383 4.66 -18.13 -7.08
C LEU A 383 3.33 -18.88 -6.93
N SER A 384 3.35 -20.20 -7.10
CA SER A 384 2.17 -21.03 -6.90
C SER A 384 2.18 -21.68 -5.52
N LEU A 385 1.22 -21.35 -4.66
CA LEU A 385 1.05 -21.95 -3.34
C LEU A 385 -0.08 -22.99 -3.37
N VAL A 386 0.29 -24.26 -3.19
CA VAL A 386 -0.69 -25.35 -3.07
C VAL A 386 -0.99 -25.58 -1.59
N ASP A 387 -2.25 -25.34 -1.19
CA ASP A 387 -2.74 -25.67 0.15
C ASP A 387 -2.73 -27.20 0.33
N LYS A 388 -1.83 -27.69 1.20
CA LYS A 388 -1.70 -29.11 1.52
C LYS A 388 -2.54 -29.51 2.75
N GLY A 389 -3.40 -28.63 3.29
CA GLY A 389 -4.36 -28.96 4.35
C GLY A 389 -3.76 -29.20 5.74
N LYS A 390 -2.44 -29.10 5.88
CA LYS A 390 -1.80 -28.70 7.14
C LYS A 390 -1.50 -27.22 6.99
N GLN A 391 -1.72 -26.46 8.06
CA GLN A 391 -1.57 -25.01 8.21
C GLN A 391 -0.72 -24.36 7.12
N LEU A 392 -1.07 -23.15 6.72
CA LEU A 392 -0.17 -22.24 6.01
C LEU A 392 1.16 -22.03 6.80
N GLU A 393 1.99 -23.06 7.00
CA GLU A 393 3.37 -23.04 7.49
C GLU A 393 4.30 -22.31 6.49
N ARG A 394 3.69 -21.55 5.58
CA ARG A 394 4.28 -20.73 4.54
C ARG A 394 3.71 -19.30 4.57
N ASP A 395 3.20 -18.84 5.71
CA ASP A 395 3.01 -17.39 5.94
C ASP A 395 4.32 -16.63 5.65
N TYR A 396 5.47 -17.27 5.92
CA TYR A 396 6.79 -16.76 5.56
C TYR A 396 6.97 -16.57 4.05
N ASP A 397 6.49 -17.50 3.22
CA ASP A 397 6.65 -17.43 1.75
C ASP A 397 5.78 -16.33 1.13
N ALA A 398 4.58 -16.09 1.67
CA ALA A 398 3.72 -15.04 1.12
C ALA A 398 4.25 -13.64 1.46
N VAL A 399 4.68 -13.42 2.70
CA VAL A 399 5.24 -12.13 3.13
C VAL A 399 6.58 -11.85 2.45
N SER A 400 7.47 -12.85 2.33
CA SER A 400 8.73 -12.69 1.59
C SER A 400 8.49 -12.39 0.12
N PHE A 401 7.55 -13.10 -0.53
CA PHE A 401 7.18 -12.85 -1.91
C PHE A 401 6.60 -11.45 -2.12
N ILE A 402 5.77 -10.96 -1.19
CA ILE A 402 5.24 -9.59 -1.23
C ILE A 402 6.37 -8.57 -1.15
N LYS A 403 7.33 -8.80 -0.25
CA LYS A 403 8.51 -7.94 -0.07
C LYS A 403 9.40 -7.91 -1.32
N GLU A 404 9.65 -9.07 -1.92
CA GLU A 404 10.41 -9.21 -3.18
C GLU A 404 9.68 -8.58 -4.36
N CYS A 405 8.35 -8.71 -4.39
CA CYS A 405 7.50 -8.10 -5.40
C CYS A 405 7.54 -6.56 -5.32
N ASP A 406 7.47 -6.01 -4.10
CA ASP A 406 7.57 -4.57 -3.89
C ASP A 406 8.99 -4.05 -4.17
N SER A 407 10.05 -4.78 -3.81
CA SER A 407 11.41 -4.33 -4.13
C SER A 407 11.67 -4.35 -5.64
N GLY A 408 11.03 -5.27 -6.38
CA GLY A 408 11.24 -5.43 -7.82
C GLY A 408 12.63 -5.97 -8.17
N THR A 409 13.36 -6.50 -7.17
CA THR A 409 14.76 -6.94 -7.31
C THR A 409 14.91 -8.46 -7.26
N SER A 410 13.82 -9.22 -7.37
CA SER A 410 13.90 -10.67 -7.33
C SER A 410 14.65 -11.19 -8.56
N SER A 411 15.67 -12.03 -8.33
CA SER A 411 16.44 -12.67 -9.39
C SER A 411 15.61 -13.66 -10.21
N SER A 412 14.44 -14.07 -9.70
CA SER A 412 13.48 -14.94 -10.39
C SER A 412 12.47 -14.18 -11.27
N MET A 413 12.49 -12.84 -11.29
CA MET A 413 11.64 -12.09 -12.23
C MET A 413 12.07 -12.36 -13.68
N LYS A 414 11.12 -12.74 -14.53
CA LYS A 414 11.33 -12.94 -15.97
C LYS A 414 10.76 -11.75 -16.73
N GLU A 415 11.47 -11.28 -17.75
CA GLU A 415 10.93 -10.29 -18.68
C GLU A 415 9.80 -10.92 -19.50
N MET A 416 8.69 -10.19 -19.62
CA MET A 416 7.52 -10.58 -20.39
C MET A 416 7.25 -9.51 -21.44
N LEU A 417 7.12 -9.96 -22.70
CA LEU A 417 6.84 -9.08 -23.83
C LEU A 417 5.41 -8.55 -23.81
N ASP A 418 4.45 -9.43 -23.49
CA ASP A 418 3.02 -9.11 -23.49
C ASP A 418 2.44 -9.21 -22.09
N LEU A 419 1.76 -8.16 -21.63
CA LEU A 419 1.05 -8.17 -20.34
C LEU A 419 0.02 -9.32 -20.26
N PRO A 420 -0.22 -9.89 -19.06
CA PRO A 420 -1.07 -11.06 -18.95
C PRO A 420 -2.53 -10.64 -19.23
N SER A 421 -3.22 -11.39 -20.10
CA SER A 421 -4.61 -11.09 -20.46
C SER A 421 -5.57 -12.04 -19.76
N ILE A 422 -6.71 -11.53 -19.29
CA ILE A 422 -7.78 -12.38 -18.77
C ILE A 422 -8.75 -12.77 -19.89
N SER A 423 -9.17 -14.03 -19.89
CA SER A 423 -10.33 -14.49 -20.65
C SER A 423 -11.34 -15.18 -19.74
N LEU A 424 -12.63 -15.08 -20.05
CA LEU A 424 -13.66 -15.88 -19.40
C LEU A 424 -13.39 -17.36 -19.66
N ARG A 425 -13.49 -18.21 -18.63
CA ARG A 425 -13.49 -19.64 -18.85
C ARG A 425 -14.77 -20.02 -19.59
N PRO A 426 -14.68 -20.75 -20.71
CA PRO A 426 -15.87 -21.26 -21.37
C PRO A 426 -16.64 -22.13 -20.35
N PRO A 427 -17.98 -22.01 -20.30
CA PRO A 427 -18.79 -22.85 -19.42
C PRO A 427 -18.46 -24.31 -19.73
N LYS A 428 -18.24 -25.13 -18.70
CA LYS A 428 -18.03 -26.56 -18.88
C LYS A 428 -19.26 -27.11 -19.58
N GLN A 429 -19.13 -27.48 -20.85
CA GLN A 429 -20.24 -28.11 -21.55
C GLN A 429 -20.65 -29.37 -20.77
N PRO A 430 -21.95 -29.57 -20.49
CA PRO A 430 -22.41 -30.76 -19.78
C PRO A 430 -21.92 -32.01 -20.51
N LYS A 431 -21.16 -32.87 -19.81
CA LYS A 431 -20.61 -34.11 -20.38
C LYS A 431 -21.69 -35.02 -20.99
N ALA A 432 -22.95 -34.85 -20.58
CA ALA A 432 -24.09 -35.61 -21.08
C ALA A 432 -24.27 -35.51 -22.61
N ARG A 433 -23.85 -34.42 -23.27
CA ARG A 433 -24.08 -34.24 -24.72
C ARG A 433 -22.95 -34.77 -25.61
N GLN A 434 -21.76 -35.01 -25.05
CA GLN A 434 -20.63 -35.53 -25.83
C GLN A 434 -20.69 -37.03 -26.07
N GLN A 435 -21.38 -37.79 -25.21
CA GLN A 435 -21.56 -39.24 -25.42
C GLN A 435 -22.53 -39.55 -26.57
N GLU A 436 -23.53 -38.68 -26.82
CA GLU A 436 -24.52 -38.87 -27.89
C GLU A 436 -23.95 -38.58 -29.29
N GLN A 437 -22.99 -37.65 -29.39
CA GLN A 437 -22.27 -37.39 -30.65
C GLN A 437 -21.18 -38.43 -30.97
N GLN A 438 -20.61 -39.10 -29.96
CA GLN A 438 -19.65 -40.19 -30.23
C GLN A 438 -20.31 -41.54 -30.53
N GLN A 439 -21.57 -41.74 -30.13
CA GLN A 439 -22.33 -42.96 -30.48
C GLN A 439 -23.02 -42.92 -31.84
N SER A 440 -23.19 -41.74 -32.45
CA SER A 440 -23.84 -41.60 -33.77
C SER A 440 -22.88 -41.69 -34.96
N SER A 441 -21.55 -41.69 -34.75
CA SER A 441 -20.56 -41.78 -35.83
C SER A 441 -20.00 -43.19 -36.09
N SER A 442 -20.47 -44.23 -35.37
CA SER A 442 -20.00 -45.61 -35.56
C SER A 442 -20.90 -46.49 -36.43
N GLY A 443 -21.85 -45.91 -37.19
CA GLY A 443 -22.78 -46.69 -38.01
C GLY A 443 -23.19 -46.01 -39.31
N SER A 444 -22.32 -45.99 -40.32
CA SER A 444 -22.71 -46.17 -41.74
C SER A 444 -21.47 -46.19 -42.64
N ALA A 445 -20.85 -47.37 -42.73
CA ALA A 445 -20.03 -47.72 -43.88
C ALA A 445 -20.97 -48.30 -44.95
N ALA A 446 -21.63 -47.44 -45.73
CA ALA A 446 -22.40 -47.87 -46.90
C ALA A 446 -22.35 -46.81 -48.00
N ALA A 447 -21.40 -47.03 -48.92
CA ALA A 447 -21.43 -46.76 -50.34
C ALA A 447 -22.31 -45.60 -50.86
N LYS A 448 -21.66 -44.55 -51.42
CA LYS A 448 -22.13 -43.99 -52.69
C LYS A 448 -21.02 -43.32 -53.50
N LYS A 449 -20.90 -43.84 -54.72
CA LYS A 449 -20.11 -43.34 -55.83
C LYS A 449 -20.48 -41.91 -56.21
N GLY A 450 -19.46 -41.12 -56.51
CA GLY A 450 -19.34 -40.28 -57.71
C GLY A 450 -20.39 -39.20 -57.96
N HIS A 451 -19.98 -37.93 -57.79
CA HIS A 451 -20.21 -36.96 -58.84
C HIS A 451 -19.15 -35.85 -58.81
N GLN A 452 -18.39 -35.82 -59.89
CA GLN A 452 -17.44 -34.78 -60.27
C GLN A 452 -18.23 -33.77 -61.10
N GLY A 453 -18.28 -32.51 -60.68
CA GLY A 453 -19.06 -31.47 -61.33
C GLY A 453 -18.40 -30.12 -61.14
N SER A 454 -17.51 -29.80 -62.06
CA SER A 454 -16.98 -28.48 -62.38
C SER A 454 -18.09 -27.46 -62.65
N ARG A 455 -17.95 -26.24 -62.14
CA ARG A 455 -18.51 -25.05 -62.81
C ARG A 455 -17.72 -23.79 -62.46
N GLU A 456 -16.97 -23.33 -63.45
CA GLU A 456 -16.49 -21.96 -63.63
C GLU A 456 -17.64 -21.03 -64.06
N ALA A 457 -17.32 -19.73 -64.07
CA ALA A 457 -18.11 -18.56 -64.50
C ALA A 457 -19.18 -18.12 -63.49
N GLU A 458 -19.41 -16.82 -63.23
CA GLU A 458 -19.38 -15.70 -64.17
C GLU A 458 -19.32 -14.37 -63.41
N LYS A 459 -18.68 -13.37 -64.03
CA LYS A 459 -18.75 -11.93 -63.68
C LYS A 459 -20.20 -11.44 -63.74
N ASP A 460 -20.53 -10.40 -62.98
CA ASP A 460 -21.13 -9.21 -63.58
C ASP A 460 -21.02 -7.96 -62.69
N GLU A 461 -20.52 -6.90 -63.33
CA GLU A 461 -20.61 -5.50 -62.94
C GLU A 461 -21.99 -4.93 -63.30
N LEU A 462 -22.45 -3.93 -62.55
CA LEU A 462 -23.28 -2.76 -62.92
C LEU A 462 -23.99 -2.31 -61.63
N GLY A 463 -23.89 -1.09 -61.11
CA GLY A 463 -23.76 0.21 -61.77
C GLY A 463 -25.03 1.02 -61.50
N LYS A 464 -24.88 2.32 -61.17
CA LYS A 464 -25.90 3.40 -60.99
C LYS A 464 -26.57 3.48 -59.60
N GLN A 465 -26.87 4.65 -59.02
CA GLN A 465 -26.91 6.08 -59.42
C GLN A 465 -27.01 6.89 -58.10
N SER A 466 -26.19 7.91 -57.86
CA SER A 466 -26.35 9.35 -58.20
C SER A 466 -27.43 10.13 -57.43
N GLY A 467 -27.00 11.26 -56.87
CA GLY A 467 -27.81 12.42 -56.45
C GLY A 467 -28.03 12.46 -54.94
N GLY A 468 -27.72 13.51 -54.18
CA GLY A 468 -27.47 14.94 -54.42
C GLY A 468 -27.89 15.59 -53.09
N GLY A 469 -27.09 16.38 -52.39
CA GLY A 469 -26.72 17.76 -52.69
C GLY A 469 -26.88 18.60 -51.42
N GLY A 470 -26.11 19.70 -51.34
CA GLY A 470 -26.23 20.78 -50.34
C GLY A 470 -25.65 20.42 -48.96
N GLY A 471 -24.58 21.03 -48.46
CA GLY A 471 -24.18 22.43 -48.56
C GLY A 471 -24.68 23.18 -47.31
N ARG A 472 -23.81 23.39 -46.33
CA ARG A 472 -23.67 24.64 -45.55
C ARG A 472 -22.58 24.52 -44.49
N ASP A 473 -21.72 25.52 -44.52
CA ASP A 473 -20.71 25.87 -43.54
C ASP A 473 -21.31 26.09 -42.15
N ALA A 474 -20.71 25.45 -41.15
CA ALA A 474 -20.64 25.92 -39.77
C ALA A 474 -19.51 25.13 -39.09
N LEU A 475 -18.34 25.77 -38.95
CA LEU A 475 -17.35 25.37 -37.97
C LEU A 475 -17.94 25.64 -36.59
N GLU A 476 -18.42 24.59 -35.94
CA GLU A 476 -18.67 24.55 -34.50
C GLU A 476 -17.81 23.41 -33.97
N GLU A 477 -16.81 23.77 -33.15
CA GLU A 477 -15.89 22.83 -32.52
C GLU A 477 -16.65 22.05 -31.45
N ASP A 478 -17.24 20.91 -31.86
CA ASP A 478 -17.79 19.92 -30.95
C ASP A 478 -16.64 19.27 -30.16
N GLU A 479 -16.38 19.79 -28.95
CA GLU A 479 -15.60 19.08 -27.96
C GLU A 479 -16.28 17.73 -27.65
N PRO A 480 -15.57 16.59 -27.75
CA PRO A 480 -16.17 15.30 -27.46
C PRO A 480 -16.61 15.24 -25.99
N PRO A 481 -17.75 14.61 -25.69
CA PRO A 481 -18.23 14.47 -24.32
C PRO A 481 -17.17 13.77 -23.47
N VAL A 482 -16.66 14.49 -22.47
CA VAL A 482 -15.77 13.96 -21.44
C VAL A 482 -16.56 12.89 -20.69
N ILE A 483 -16.25 11.62 -21.00
CA ILE A 483 -16.72 10.46 -20.23
C ILE A 483 -16.15 10.59 -18.82
N THR A 484 -16.94 11.14 -17.92
CA THR A 484 -16.71 11.04 -16.47
C THR A 484 -17.27 9.69 -16.01
N ASP A 485 -16.53 8.62 -16.29
CA ASP A 485 -16.67 7.35 -15.57
C ASP A 485 -16.15 7.61 -14.14
N VAL A 486 -17.05 8.05 -13.26
CA VAL A 486 -16.80 8.19 -11.83
C VAL A 486 -17.34 6.93 -11.17
N ASP A 487 -16.43 6.02 -10.88
CA ASP A 487 -16.61 4.82 -10.04
C ASP A 487 -16.85 5.21 -8.56
N ASP A 488 -17.88 6.00 -8.26
CA ASP A 488 -18.26 6.34 -6.87
C ASP A 488 -19.18 5.29 -6.23
N GLU A 489 -19.77 4.36 -7.01
CA GLU A 489 -20.68 3.33 -6.50
C GLU A 489 -19.99 2.14 -5.80
N ASP A 490 -18.67 1.97 -5.97
CA ASP A 490 -17.92 0.88 -5.34
C ASP A 490 -17.39 1.26 -3.93
N ALA A 491 -17.48 2.53 -3.51
CA ALA A 491 -17.03 2.96 -2.19
C ALA A 491 -18.07 2.74 -1.07
N GLU A 492 -19.35 2.59 -1.42
CA GLU A 492 -20.44 2.48 -0.45
C GLU A 492 -20.61 1.04 0.09
N TRP A 493 -20.35 0.02 -0.74
CA TRP A 493 -20.48 -1.38 -0.32
C TRP A 493 -19.36 -1.88 0.61
N ASP A 494 -18.17 -1.25 0.59
CA ASP A 494 -17.03 -1.65 1.42
C ASP A 494 -17.13 -1.16 2.88
N ALA A 495 -17.98 -0.15 3.16
CA ALA A 495 -18.26 0.31 4.52
C ALA A 495 -19.23 -0.63 5.26
N LEU A 496 -20.23 -1.18 4.56
CA LEU A 496 -21.22 -2.09 5.15
C LEU A 496 -20.61 -3.46 5.54
N LEU A 497 -19.60 -3.95 4.81
CA LEU A 497 -18.94 -5.22 5.12
C LEU A 497 -17.90 -5.17 6.25
N ASN A 498 -17.61 -4.00 6.81
CA ASN A 498 -16.68 -3.85 7.95
C ASN A 498 -17.37 -3.38 9.25
N MET A 499 -18.70 -3.29 9.30
CA MET A 499 -19.45 -2.92 10.52
C MET A 499 -20.12 -4.12 11.23
N GLU A 500 -20.03 -5.35 10.70
CA GLU A 500 -20.62 -6.57 11.29
C GLU A 500 -19.57 -7.53 11.92
N GLU A 501 -18.47 -7.03 12.49
CA GLU A 501 -17.49 -7.89 13.20
C GLU A 501 -17.30 -7.54 14.70
N ASP A 502 -18.29 -6.87 15.31
CA ASP A 502 -18.41 -6.76 16.78
C ASP A 502 -19.48 -7.76 17.29
N ASP A 503 -19.33 -9.05 16.97
CA ASP A 503 -20.15 -10.13 17.55
C ASP A 503 -19.41 -10.75 18.75
N ASP A 504 -19.88 -10.39 19.94
CA ASP A 504 -20.10 -11.24 21.12
C ASP A 504 -19.13 -12.42 21.32
N GLU A 505 -18.02 -12.18 22.04
CA GLU A 505 -17.35 -13.27 22.78
C GLU A 505 -18.20 -13.61 24.00
N ASP A 506 -19.11 -14.58 23.82
CA ASP A 506 -19.82 -15.28 24.89
C ASP A 506 -18.81 -15.87 25.90
N GLU A 507 -18.77 -15.30 27.11
CA GLU A 507 -18.14 -15.91 28.28
C GLU A 507 -18.88 -17.21 28.65
N GLU A 508 -18.38 -18.35 28.16
CA GLU A 508 -18.68 -19.66 28.75
C GLU A 508 -18.06 -19.73 30.17
N LEU A 509 -18.86 -19.35 31.15
CA LEU A 509 -18.67 -19.63 32.57
C LEU A 509 -18.64 -21.15 32.81
N ASN A 510 -17.44 -21.73 32.80
CA ASN A 510 -17.20 -23.06 33.36
C ASN A 510 -17.28 -22.98 34.89
N LEU A 511 -18.45 -23.39 35.41
CA LEU A 511 -18.65 -23.83 36.79
C LEU A 511 -17.92 -25.17 37.00
N TYR A 512 -16.82 -25.17 37.76
CA TYR A 512 -16.40 -26.26 38.63
C TYR A 512 -15.60 -25.76 39.82
#